data_AF-A0A2I0QZL2-F1
#
_entry.id   AF-A0A2I0QZL2-F1
#
_cell.length_a   1.000
_cell.length_b   1.000
_cell.length_c   1.000
_cell.angle_alpha   90.00
_cell.angle_beta   90.00
_cell.angle_gamma   90.00
#
_symmetry.space_group_name_H-M   'P 1'
#
loop_
_entity.id
_entity.type
_entity.pdbx_description
1 polymer ?
#
loop_
_entity_poly.entity_id
_entity_poly.type
_entity_poly.pdbx_seq_one_letter_code
_entity_poly.pdbx_strand_id
1 'polypeptide(L)'
;MKDLNTIRTNIVGKTVTGLYHTPLEAGAVQLDGLGTPQYFSTVLELDNSEKYEFGFDWITKWDKNEKLIEVNHFNWNIDKKIVFKGKNLKEIILDEVGDVFLRLDNDVIIYQGNFNGVTLHVQEYSELFEKDGTFKD
;
A
#
# COMPACT_ATOMS: atom_id res chain seq x y z
N MET A 1 -11.04 0.88 15.46
CA MET A 1 -9.81 0.33 14.84
C MET A 1 -9.74 -1.14 15.24
N LYS A 2 -9.66 -2.09 14.30
CA LYS A 2 -9.45 -3.51 14.64
C LYS A 2 -7.99 -3.69 15.06
N ASP A 3 -7.73 -4.63 15.97
CA ASP A 3 -6.37 -5.03 16.33
C ASP A 3 -5.60 -5.50 15.08
N LEU A 4 -4.43 -4.91 14.84
CA LEU A 4 -3.55 -5.25 13.72
C LEU A 4 -3.22 -6.76 13.69
N ASN A 5 -3.15 -7.42 14.86
CA ASN A 5 -2.94 -8.86 14.93
C ASN A 5 -4.08 -9.66 14.29
N THR A 6 -5.32 -9.20 14.50
CA THR A 6 -6.49 -9.82 13.88
C THR A 6 -6.47 -9.60 12.36
N ILE A 7 -6.11 -8.40 11.91
CA ILE A 7 -5.98 -8.10 10.48
C ILE A 7 -4.89 -8.96 9.85
N ARG A 8 -3.71 -9.02 10.48
CA ARG A 8 -2.56 -9.82 10.03
C ARG A 8 -2.96 -11.28 9.81
N THR A 9 -3.70 -11.88 10.75
CA THR A 9 -4.17 -13.26 10.65
C THR A 9 -5.14 -13.47 9.47
N ASN A 10 -5.92 -12.45 9.10
CA ASN A 10 -6.90 -12.55 8.02
C ASN A 10 -6.28 -12.35 6.63
N ILE A 11 -5.24 -11.53 6.52
CA ILE A 11 -4.68 -11.12 5.21
C ILE A 11 -3.38 -11.83 4.85
N VAL A 12 -2.54 -12.21 5.81
CA VAL A 12 -1.28 -12.92 5.52
C VAL A 12 -1.58 -14.31 4.97
N GLY A 13 -0.86 -14.69 3.92
CA GLY A 13 -1.05 -15.94 3.17
C GLY A 13 -2.17 -15.88 2.13
N LYS A 14 -2.86 -14.74 1.97
CA LYS A 14 -3.85 -14.54 0.90
C LYS A 14 -3.20 -14.03 -0.38
N THR A 15 -3.77 -14.40 -1.51
CA THR A 15 -3.33 -13.92 -2.82
C THR A 15 -3.90 -12.53 -3.09
N VAL A 16 -3.05 -11.59 -3.51
CA VAL A 16 -3.48 -10.28 -3.98
C VAL A 16 -4.13 -10.42 -5.37
N THR A 17 -5.39 -10.06 -5.50
CA THR A 17 -6.10 -10.04 -6.79
C THR A 17 -6.18 -8.66 -7.41
N GLY A 18 -6.12 -7.60 -6.58
CA GLY A 18 -6.20 -6.22 -7.04
C GLY A 18 -5.59 -5.22 -6.06
N LEU A 19 -5.16 -4.09 -6.61
CA LEU A 19 -4.72 -2.91 -5.87
C LEU A 19 -5.42 -1.70 -6.50
N TYR A 20 -5.98 -0.83 -5.68
CA TYR A 20 -6.83 0.27 -6.13
C TYR A 20 -6.54 1.54 -5.37
N HIS A 21 -6.92 2.67 -5.97
CA HIS A 21 -7.03 3.94 -5.27
C HIS A 21 -8.40 4.59 -5.51
N THR A 22 -8.86 5.43 -4.57
CA THR A 22 -10.01 6.32 -4.81
C THR A 22 -9.60 7.49 -5.72
N PRO A 23 -10.55 8.22 -6.35
CA PRO A 23 -10.22 9.41 -7.13
C PRO A 23 -9.32 10.37 -6.35
N LEU A 24 -8.34 10.94 -7.04
CA LEU A 24 -7.40 11.87 -6.43
C LEU A 24 -8.12 13.17 -6.06
N GLU A 25 -8.02 13.56 -4.79
CA GLU A 25 -8.52 14.82 -4.28
C GLU A 25 -7.37 15.77 -3.97
N ALA A 26 -7.38 16.96 -4.58
CA ALA A 26 -6.38 17.97 -4.34
C ALA A 26 -6.62 18.64 -2.97
N GLY A 27 -5.56 18.81 -2.19
CA GLY A 27 -5.61 19.59 -0.96
C GLY A 27 -5.92 21.07 -1.22
N ALA A 28 -6.43 21.73 -0.18
CA ALA A 28 -6.85 23.12 -0.26
C ALA A 28 -5.70 24.13 -0.41
N VAL A 29 -4.47 23.75 -0.04
CA VAL A 29 -3.32 24.65 0.02
C VAL A 29 -2.19 24.11 -0.85
N GLN A 30 -1.71 24.92 -1.79
CA GLN A 30 -0.49 24.66 -2.53
C GLN A 30 0.71 25.07 -1.66
N LEU A 31 1.66 24.16 -1.49
CA LEU A 31 2.91 24.44 -0.78
C LEU A 31 3.97 24.88 -1.77
N ASP A 32 4.62 26.02 -1.49
CA ASP A 32 5.68 26.56 -2.34
C ASP A 32 6.81 25.54 -2.50
N GLY A 33 7.15 25.23 -3.75
CA GLY A 33 8.18 24.24 -4.11
C GLY A 33 7.74 22.77 -4.05
N LEU A 34 6.60 22.44 -3.44
CA LEU A 34 6.09 21.07 -3.29
C LEU A 34 4.80 20.79 -4.08
N GLY A 35 4.11 21.84 -4.54
CA GLY A 35 2.86 21.72 -5.28
C GLY A 35 1.66 21.46 -4.37
N THR A 36 0.55 21.00 -4.96
CA THR A 36 -0.70 20.72 -4.22
C THR A 36 -0.72 19.27 -3.76
N PRO A 37 -0.84 18.98 -2.45
CA PRO A 37 -0.91 17.62 -1.95
C PRO A 37 -2.13 16.89 -2.54
N GLN A 38 -2.00 15.59 -2.75
CA GLN A 38 -3.08 14.73 -3.22
C GLN A 38 -3.51 13.78 -2.10
N TYR A 39 -4.80 13.55 -1.97
CA TYR A 39 -5.39 12.63 -0.99
C TYR A 39 -6.21 11.58 -1.72
N PHE A 40 -6.02 10.33 -1.32
CA PHE A 40 -6.77 9.17 -1.79
C PHE A 40 -6.60 8.02 -0.80
N SER A 41 -7.54 7.09 -0.82
CA SER A 41 -7.42 5.82 -0.10
C SER A 41 -6.75 4.80 -1.01
N THR A 42 -5.89 3.94 -0.46
CA THR A 42 -5.40 2.75 -1.16
C THR A 42 -6.12 1.51 -0.64
N VAL A 43 -6.58 0.67 -1.56
CA VAL A 43 -7.38 -0.52 -1.25
C VAL A 43 -6.75 -1.75 -1.90
N LEU A 44 -6.44 -2.76 -1.09
CA LEU A 44 -5.98 -4.07 -1.51
C LEU A 44 -7.17 -5.04 -1.59
N GLU A 45 -7.29 -5.80 -2.67
CA GLU A 45 -8.25 -6.91 -2.80
C GLU A 45 -7.52 -8.26 -2.77
N LEU A 46 -8.12 -9.21 -2.06
CA LEU A 46 -7.61 -10.57 -1.86
C LEU A 46 -8.47 -11.62 -2.56
N ASP A 47 -7.94 -12.83 -2.71
CA ASP A 47 -8.60 -14.00 -3.36
C ASP A 47 -9.95 -14.43 -2.75
N ASN A 48 -10.23 -14.04 -1.51
CA ASN A 48 -11.52 -14.25 -0.86
C ASN A 48 -12.53 -13.10 -1.14
N SER A 49 -12.21 -12.22 -2.09
CA SER A 49 -12.97 -11.01 -2.45
C SER A 49 -13.05 -9.95 -1.34
N GLU A 50 -12.36 -10.13 -0.21
CA GLU A 50 -12.26 -9.10 0.81
C GLU A 50 -11.34 -7.96 0.36
N LYS A 51 -11.72 -6.75 0.75
CA LYS A 51 -10.95 -5.54 0.50
C LYS A 51 -10.48 -4.94 1.82
N TYR A 52 -9.25 -4.43 1.82
CA TYR A 52 -8.64 -3.76 2.95
C TYR A 52 -8.09 -2.42 2.50
N GLU A 53 -8.46 -1.37 3.21
CA GLU A 53 -7.87 -0.04 3.07
C GLU A 53 -6.65 0.03 3.97
N PHE A 54 -5.58 0.67 3.51
CA PHE A 54 -4.41 0.91 4.35
C PHE A 54 -3.86 2.32 4.17
N GLY A 55 -3.46 2.89 5.30
CA GLY A 55 -2.73 4.14 5.43
C GLY A 55 -1.24 3.89 5.64
N PHE A 56 -0.51 4.94 6.00
CA PHE A 56 0.90 4.82 6.38
C PHE A 56 1.08 4.01 7.67
N ASP A 57 0.17 4.12 8.66
CA ASP A 57 0.28 3.49 9.99
C ASP A 57 -0.93 2.60 10.38
N TRP A 58 -1.85 2.33 9.44
CA TRP A 58 -3.04 1.52 9.74
C TRP A 58 -3.51 0.68 8.56
N ILE A 59 -4.27 -0.37 8.89
CA ILE A 59 -5.03 -1.19 7.94
C ILE A 59 -6.44 -1.34 8.51
N THR A 60 -7.47 -1.30 7.67
CA THR A 60 -8.85 -1.61 8.06
C THR A 60 -9.58 -2.31 6.93
N LYS A 61 -10.67 -3.03 7.25
CA LYS A 61 -11.52 -3.62 6.22
C LYS A 61 -12.21 -2.49 5.45
N TRP A 62 -12.24 -2.61 4.13
CA TRP A 62 -12.93 -1.66 3.26
C TRP A 62 -14.39 -2.09 3.07
N ASP A 63 -15.32 -1.24 3.51
CA ASP A 63 -16.77 -1.42 3.43
C ASP A 63 -17.47 -0.23 2.75
N LYS A 64 -16.71 0.75 2.26
CA LYS A 64 -17.23 1.94 1.59
C LYS A 64 -17.66 1.61 0.16
N ASN A 65 -18.73 2.26 -0.30
CA ASN A 65 -19.19 2.20 -1.68
C ASN A 65 -18.68 3.42 -2.45
N GLU A 66 -17.39 3.46 -2.73
CA GLU A 66 -16.74 4.51 -3.52
C GLU A 66 -16.18 3.94 -4.82
N LYS A 67 -15.94 4.82 -5.78
CA LYS A 67 -15.29 4.44 -7.05
C LYS A 67 -13.85 4.01 -6.75
N LEU A 68 -13.50 2.80 -7.19
CA LEU A 68 -12.12 2.31 -7.15
C LEU A 68 -11.51 2.36 -8.56
N ILE A 69 -10.30 2.92 -8.64
CA ILE A 69 -9.49 2.97 -9.85
C ILE A 69 -8.35 1.98 -9.65
N GLU A 70 -8.24 1.00 -10.54
CA GLU A 70 -7.23 -0.05 -10.44
C GLU A 70 -5.83 0.50 -10.68
N VAL A 71 -4.90 0.22 -9.77
CA VAL A 71 -3.48 0.55 -9.90
C VAL A 71 -2.82 -0.41 -10.89
N ASN A 72 -2.09 0.14 -11.86
CA ASN A 72 -1.30 -0.61 -12.84
C ASN A 72 -0.15 0.25 -13.37
N HIS A 73 0.72 -0.33 -14.20
CA HIS A 73 1.89 0.35 -14.75
C HIS A 73 1.58 1.46 -15.77
N PHE A 74 0.32 1.64 -16.19
CA PHE A 74 -0.09 2.72 -17.09
C PHE A 74 -0.57 3.97 -16.36
N ASN A 75 -1.16 3.81 -15.17
CA ASN A 75 -1.73 4.91 -14.41
C ASN A 75 -1.01 5.20 -13.08
N TRP A 76 -0.02 4.39 -12.73
CA TRP A 76 0.84 4.60 -11.58
C TRP A 76 2.30 4.39 -11.98
N ASN A 77 3.22 5.11 -11.35
CA ASN A 77 4.65 5.01 -11.62
C ASN A 77 5.23 3.73 -11.00
N ILE A 78 4.93 2.58 -11.62
CA ILE A 78 5.37 1.25 -11.21
C ILE A 78 6.19 0.66 -12.35
N ASP A 79 7.39 0.18 -12.05
CA ASP A 79 8.22 -0.52 -13.05
C ASP A 79 7.47 -1.73 -13.61
N LYS A 80 7.49 -1.91 -14.92
CA LYS A 80 6.82 -3.01 -15.63
C LYS A 80 7.28 -4.40 -15.17
N LYS A 81 8.48 -4.52 -14.59
CA LYS A 81 8.98 -5.77 -14.01
C LYS A 81 8.27 -6.15 -12.71
N ILE A 82 7.65 -5.20 -12.02
CA ILE A 82 6.99 -5.40 -10.74
C ILE A 82 5.63 -6.05 -10.96
N VAL A 83 5.46 -7.23 -10.36
CA VAL A 83 4.22 -8.00 -10.42
C VAL A 83 3.72 -8.22 -8.99
N PHE A 84 2.57 -7.63 -8.66
CA PHE A 84 1.94 -7.83 -7.35
C PHE A 84 0.66 -8.68 -7.43
N LYS A 85 -0.08 -8.66 -8.55
CA LYS A 85 -1.27 -9.50 -8.72
C LYS A 85 -0.89 -10.98 -8.84
N GLY A 86 -1.68 -11.84 -8.21
CA GLY A 86 -1.42 -13.28 -8.15
C GLY A 86 -0.30 -13.68 -7.20
N LYS A 87 0.18 -12.76 -6.36
CA LYS A 87 1.23 -13.00 -5.34
C LYS A 87 0.63 -13.08 -3.96
N ASN A 88 1.18 -13.94 -3.10
CA ASN A 88 0.70 -14.04 -1.74
C ASN A 88 1.27 -12.92 -0.88
N LEU A 89 0.44 -12.36 0.00
CA LEU A 89 0.91 -11.48 1.06
C LEU A 89 1.71 -12.32 2.06
N LYS A 90 3.02 -12.15 2.09
CA LYS A 90 3.95 -12.92 2.91
C LYS A 90 3.94 -12.45 4.36
N GLU A 91 4.00 -11.14 4.56
CA GLU A 91 4.03 -10.54 5.90
C GLU A 91 3.60 -9.06 5.86
N ILE A 92 3.26 -8.55 7.04
CA ILE A 92 3.09 -7.11 7.30
C ILE A 92 4.26 -6.70 8.17
N ILE A 93 5.10 -5.80 7.65
CA ILE A 93 6.25 -5.24 8.36
C ILE A 93 5.78 -3.93 8.99
N LEU A 94 6.20 -3.71 10.23
CA LEU A 94 6.12 -2.40 10.89
C LEU A 94 7.54 -1.91 11.11
N ASP A 95 7.81 -0.67 10.75
CA ASP A 95 9.08 -0.06 11.12
C ASP A 95 9.09 0.45 12.57
N GLU A 96 10.18 1.12 12.96
CA GLU A 96 10.34 1.64 14.32
C GLU A 96 9.34 2.76 14.68
N VAL A 97 8.79 3.45 13.68
CA VAL A 97 7.83 4.54 13.88
C VAL A 97 6.38 4.09 13.67
N GLY A 98 6.16 2.84 13.23
CA GLY A 98 4.86 2.23 13.06
C GLY A 98 4.34 2.22 11.63
N ASP A 99 5.17 2.58 10.64
CA ASP A 99 4.78 2.57 9.23
C ASP A 99 4.56 1.14 8.75
N VAL A 100 3.50 0.97 7.97
CA VAL A 100 2.97 -0.31 7.51
C VAL A 100 3.48 -0.62 6.11
N PHE A 101 4.14 -1.77 5.98
CA PHE A 101 4.58 -2.30 4.70
C PHE A 101 4.03 -3.70 4.45
N LEU A 102 3.45 -3.90 3.28
CA LEU A 102 2.88 -5.17 2.84
C LEU A 102 3.90 -5.86 1.92
N ARG A 103 4.56 -6.90 2.41
CA ARG A 103 5.53 -7.66 1.62
C ARG A 103 4.88 -8.88 0.98
N LEU A 104 5.11 -9.07 -0.31
CA LEU A 104 4.64 -10.21 -1.08
C LEU A 104 5.71 -11.33 -1.15
N ASP A 105 5.28 -12.53 -1.52
CA ASP A 105 6.14 -13.73 -1.62
C ASP A 105 7.25 -13.63 -2.68
N ASN A 106 7.12 -12.70 -3.63
CA ASN A 106 8.12 -12.39 -4.65
C ASN A 106 8.96 -11.15 -4.33
N ASP A 107 9.04 -10.78 -3.06
CA ASP A 107 9.83 -9.64 -2.58
C ASP A 107 9.43 -8.29 -3.19
N VAL A 108 8.16 -8.15 -3.59
CA VAL A 108 7.54 -6.84 -3.84
C VAL A 108 6.98 -6.30 -2.54
N ILE A 109 7.11 -4.98 -2.34
CA ILE A 109 6.58 -4.28 -1.18
C ILE A 109 5.58 -3.20 -1.61
N ILE A 110 4.47 -3.08 -0.87
CA ILE A 110 3.42 -2.08 -1.08
C ILE A 110 3.26 -1.30 0.23
N TYR A 111 3.31 0.03 0.17
CA TYR A 111 3.13 0.90 1.33
C TYR A 111 2.68 2.31 0.93
N GLN A 112 2.19 3.08 1.91
CA GLN A 112 1.88 4.49 1.73
C GLN A 112 2.89 5.38 2.46
N GLY A 113 3.34 6.44 1.79
CA GLY A 113 4.06 7.57 2.41
C GLY A 113 3.15 8.79 2.62
N ASN A 114 3.54 9.67 3.53
CA ASN A 114 2.73 10.83 3.97
C ASN A 114 3.44 12.20 3.85
N PHE A 115 4.54 12.30 3.08
CA PHE A 115 5.42 13.48 3.06
C PHE A 115 4.77 14.76 2.47
N ASN A 116 3.92 14.65 1.43
CA ASN A 116 3.16 15.78 0.86
C ASN A 116 1.81 15.30 0.30
N GLY A 117 0.89 14.99 1.22
CA GLY A 117 -0.29 14.21 0.90
C GLY A 117 0.02 12.70 0.92
N VAL A 118 -0.82 11.92 0.28
CA VAL A 118 -0.70 10.46 0.21
C VAL A 118 0.13 10.07 -1.01
N THR A 119 1.10 9.19 -0.83
CA THR A 119 1.84 8.56 -1.93
C THR A 119 1.78 7.05 -1.80
N LEU A 120 1.42 6.34 -2.87
CA LEU A 120 1.45 4.87 -2.91
C LEU A 120 2.74 4.41 -3.61
N HIS A 121 3.46 3.51 -2.97
CA HIS A 121 4.68 2.91 -3.46
C HIS A 121 4.48 1.41 -3.71
N VAL A 122 5.00 0.92 -4.84
CA VAL A 122 5.04 -0.50 -5.19
C VAL A 122 6.39 -0.79 -5.84
N GLN A 123 7.29 -1.46 -5.11
CA GLN A 123 8.69 -1.61 -5.52
C GLN A 123 9.31 -2.90 -4.98
N GLU A 124 10.56 -3.18 -5.34
CA GLU A 124 11.28 -4.32 -4.76
C GLU A 124 11.62 -4.06 -3.30
N TYR A 125 11.49 -5.07 -2.45
CA TYR A 125 11.86 -5.05 -1.04
C TYR A 125 13.30 -4.59 -0.83
N SER A 126 14.20 -5.04 -1.71
CA SER A 126 15.62 -4.70 -1.72
C SER A 126 15.90 -3.22 -2.01
N GLU A 127 14.92 -2.42 -2.45
CA GLU A 127 15.10 -0.97 -2.62
C GLU A 127 15.00 -0.21 -1.29
N LEU A 128 14.36 -0.79 -0.26
CA LEU A 128 14.17 -0.15 1.05
C LEU A 128 14.80 -0.91 2.20
N PHE A 129 14.90 -2.23 2.09
CA PHE A 129 15.36 -3.09 3.16
C PHE A 129 16.63 -3.85 2.76
N GLU A 130 17.52 -4.00 3.71
CA GLU A 130 18.62 -4.95 3.67
C GLU A 130 18.11 -6.39 3.83
N LYS A 131 18.98 -7.37 3.55
CA LYS A 131 18.60 -8.80 3.63
C LYS A 131 18.21 -9.26 5.03
N ASP A 132 18.71 -8.59 6.06
CA ASP A 132 18.38 -8.85 7.46
C ASP A 132 17.09 -8.15 7.92
N GLY A 133 16.47 -7.36 7.03
CA GLY A 133 15.23 -6.63 7.27
C GLY A 133 15.39 -5.27 7.93
N THR A 134 16.62 -4.75 8.03
CA THR A 134 16.87 -3.36 8.41
C THR A 134 16.59 -2.40 7.26
N PHE A 135 16.17 -1.17 7.56
CA PHE A 135 16.03 -0.13 6.54
C PHE A 135 17.39 0.27 5.97
N LYS A 136 17.40 0.63 4.69
CA LYS A 136 18.54 1.23 4.03
C LYS A 136 18.63 2.72 4.36
N ASP A 137 19.81 3.14 4.81
CA ASP A 137 20.18 4.56 4.97
C ASP A 137 20.37 5.27 3.62
#